data_AF-A0A7X7PL57-F1
#
_entry.id   AF-A0A7X7PL57-F1
#
_cell.length_a   1.000
_cell.length_b   1.000
_cell.length_c   1.000
_cell.angle_alpha   90.00
_cell.angle_beta   90.00
_cell.angle_gamma   90.00
#
_symmetry.space_group_name_H-M   'P 1'
#
loop_
_entity.id
_entity.type
_entity.pdbx_description
1 polymer ?
#
loop_
_entity_poly.entity_id
_entity_poly.type
_entity_poly.pdbx_seq_one_letter_code
_entity_poly.pdbx_strand_id
1 'polypeptide(L)'
;QVLQSGSPEWLELYRRRTSAAMDILVGSAHRPVWWVGMPVARSAEQSAVYRALNKIYVAEAKKRPDVHYVDTYTMFCDASGRYADYLIGLSGQRELMRQGDGIHWSRAGGDLAASAVLDQIKKRWRIE
;
A
#
# COMPACT_ATOMS: atom_id res chain seq x y z
N GLN A 1 1.65 -27.67 4.96
CA GLN A 1 1.59 -27.51 3.49
C GLN A 1 2.07 -26.11 3.14
N VAL A 2 2.94 -25.98 2.13
CA VAL A 2 3.35 -24.68 1.59
C VAL A 2 2.49 -24.39 0.36
N LEU A 3 1.75 -23.28 0.36
CA LEU A 3 0.93 -22.86 -0.78
C LEU A 3 1.78 -22.02 -1.74
N GLN A 4 1.58 -22.19 -3.05
CA GLN A 4 2.28 -21.41 -4.06
C GLN A 4 1.85 -19.95 -4.00
N SER A 5 2.82 -19.03 -4.00
CA SER A 5 2.54 -17.58 -3.99
C SER A 5 1.63 -17.20 -5.16
N GLY A 6 0.56 -16.46 -4.86
CA GLY A 6 -0.42 -16.04 -5.87
C GLY A 6 -1.42 -17.11 -6.32
N SER A 7 -1.35 -18.36 -5.83
CA SER A 7 -2.39 -19.36 -6.13
C SER A 7 -3.75 -18.96 -5.50
N PRO A 8 -4.89 -19.47 -6.00
CA PRO A 8 -6.20 -19.18 -5.42
C PRO A 8 -6.30 -19.51 -3.92
N GLU A 9 -5.75 -20.65 -3.49
CA GLU A 9 -5.74 -21.09 -2.10
C GLU A 9 -4.84 -20.19 -1.24
N TRP A 10 -3.70 -19.77 -1.81
CA TRP A 10 -2.80 -18.82 -1.15
C TRP A 10 -3.48 -17.46 -0.97
N LEU A 11 -4.17 -16.95 -2.00
CA LEU A 11 -4.90 -15.69 -1.95
C LEU A 11 -6.07 -15.73 -0.96
N GLU A 12 -6.77 -16.86 -0.87
CA GLU A 12 -7.82 -17.07 0.14
C GLU A 12 -7.25 -17.10 1.55
N LEU A 13 -6.15 -17.82 1.79
CA LEU A 13 -5.47 -17.77 3.08
C LEU A 13 -4.96 -16.35 3.40
N TYR A 14 -4.43 -15.64 2.42
CA TYR A 14 -3.96 -14.27 2.57
C TYR A 14 -5.10 -13.33 2.97
N ARG A 15 -6.26 -13.43 2.29
CA ARG A 15 -7.48 -12.68 2.65
C ARG A 15 -7.90 -12.91 4.09
N ARG A 16 -7.96 -14.18 4.53
CA ARG A 16 -8.31 -14.51 5.93
C ARG A 16 -7.36 -13.88 6.92
N ARG A 17 -6.05 -13.88 6.62
CA ARG A 17 -5.02 -13.26 7.48
C ARG A 17 -5.09 -11.74 7.49
N THR A 18 -5.30 -11.11 6.32
CA THR A 18 -5.52 -9.66 6.22
C THR A 18 -6.75 -9.23 7.04
N SER A 19 -7.86 -9.94 6.87
CA SER A 19 -9.09 -9.73 7.63
C SER A 19 -8.82 -9.76 9.14
N ALA A 20 -8.22 -10.85 9.64
CA ALA A 20 -7.90 -11.00 11.05
C ALA A 20 -6.93 -9.93 11.57
N ALA A 21 -5.93 -9.55 10.78
CA ALA A 21 -4.99 -8.48 11.15
C ALA A 21 -5.72 -7.13 11.31
N MET A 22 -6.62 -6.80 10.39
CA MET A 22 -7.46 -5.60 10.50
C MET A 22 -8.33 -5.64 11.76
N ASP A 23 -8.97 -6.77 12.07
CA ASP A 23 -9.81 -6.92 13.27
C ASP A 23 -9.00 -6.72 14.56
N ILE A 24 -7.79 -7.28 14.63
CA ILE A 24 -6.87 -7.10 15.76
C ILE A 24 -6.45 -5.64 15.90
N LEU A 25 -6.09 -4.99 14.79
CA LEU A 25 -5.63 -3.60 14.80
C LEU A 25 -6.74 -2.63 15.22
N VAL A 26 -7.97 -2.81 14.71
CA VAL A 26 -9.14 -2.03 15.13
C VAL A 26 -9.42 -2.28 16.63
N GLY A 27 -9.52 -3.55 17.03
CA GLY A 27 -9.79 -3.95 18.40
C GLY A 27 -11.12 -3.41 18.96
N SER A 28 -11.38 -3.65 20.24
CA SER A 28 -12.60 -3.15 20.92
C SER A 28 -12.63 -1.63 21.09
N ALA A 29 -11.49 -0.97 20.94
CA ALA A 29 -11.38 0.48 21.07
C ALA A 29 -11.67 1.24 19.76
N HIS A 30 -12.07 0.54 18.68
CA HIS A 30 -12.36 1.15 17.38
C HIS A 30 -11.22 2.06 16.88
N ARG A 31 -9.98 1.58 16.98
CA ARG A 31 -8.81 2.34 16.54
C ARG A 31 -8.88 2.53 15.03
N PRO A 32 -8.73 3.76 14.51
CA PRO A 32 -8.67 3.97 13.08
C PRO A 32 -7.36 3.38 12.51
N VAL A 33 -7.47 2.65 11.41
CA VAL A 33 -6.35 1.95 10.76
C VAL A 33 -6.20 2.45 9.34
N TRP A 34 -5.03 3.00 9.01
CA TRP A 34 -4.66 3.30 7.62
C TRP A 34 -3.89 2.11 7.04
N TRP A 35 -4.57 1.34 6.19
CA TRP A 35 -3.97 0.20 5.51
C TRP A 35 -3.33 0.66 4.20
N VAL A 36 -2.00 0.76 4.20
CA VAL A 36 -1.24 1.25 3.05
C VAL A 36 -1.16 0.17 1.97
N GLY A 37 -1.60 0.51 0.76
CA GLY A 37 -1.52 -0.35 -0.41
C GLY A 37 -0.08 -0.62 -0.84
N MET A 38 0.12 -1.69 -1.60
CA MET A 38 1.40 -1.97 -2.24
C MET A 38 1.57 -1.08 -3.47
N PRO A 39 2.70 -0.38 -3.63
CA PRO A 39 3.02 0.39 -4.84
C PRO A 39 3.35 -0.56 -6.02
N VAL A 40 3.40 -0.04 -7.25
CA VAL A 40 3.96 -0.77 -8.41
C VAL A 40 5.37 -1.31 -8.10
N ALA A 41 5.74 -2.48 -8.60
CA ALA A 41 7.09 -3.04 -8.51
C ALA A 41 7.80 -3.01 -9.86
N ARG A 42 9.14 -3.05 -9.88
CA ARG A 42 9.91 -3.13 -11.13
C ARG A 42 9.55 -4.40 -11.92
N SER A 43 9.37 -5.53 -11.22
CA SER A 43 8.91 -6.78 -11.81
C SER A 43 7.40 -6.71 -12.13
N ALA A 44 7.05 -7.05 -13.37
CA ALA A 44 5.66 -7.14 -13.82
C ALA A 44 4.89 -8.27 -13.11
N GLU A 45 5.54 -9.40 -12.85
CA GLU A 45 4.98 -10.54 -12.11
C GLU A 45 4.67 -10.14 -10.66
N GLN A 46 5.63 -9.51 -9.98
CA GLN A 46 5.42 -9.01 -8.62
C GLN A 46 4.30 -7.94 -8.58
N SER A 47 4.26 -7.06 -9.58
CA SER A 47 3.17 -6.09 -9.73
C SER A 47 1.81 -6.75 -9.92
N ALA A 48 1.73 -7.90 -10.60
CA ALA A 48 0.48 -8.66 -10.73
C ALA A 48 0.02 -9.22 -9.38
N VAL A 49 0.95 -9.78 -8.58
CA VAL A 49 0.67 -10.22 -7.20
C VAL A 49 0.20 -9.04 -6.35
N TYR A 50 0.88 -7.90 -6.38
CA TYR A 50 0.49 -6.70 -5.62
C TYR A 50 -0.89 -6.17 -6.00
N ARG A 51 -1.27 -6.21 -7.27
CA ARG A 51 -2.66 -5.88 -7.67
C ARG A 51 -3.67 -6.84 -7.09
N ALA A 52 -3.38 -8.15 -7.05
CA ALA A 52 -4.27 -9.13 -6.43
C ALA A 52 -4.39 -8.89 -4.91
N LEU A 53 -3.29 -8.58 -4.23
CA LEU A 53 -3.28 -8.25 -2.81
C LEU A 53 -4.03 -6.94 -2.51
N ASN A 54 -3.81 -5.89 -3.30
CA ASN A 54 -4.53 -4.62 -3.15
C ASN A 54 -6.04 -4.79 -3.32
N LYS A 55 -6.50 -5.68 -4.22
CA LYS A 55 -7.93 -6.03 -4.33
C LYS A 55 -8.47 -6.66 -3.04
N ILE A 56 -7.70 -7.55 -2.40
CA ILE A 56 -8.04 -8.10 -1.09
C ILE A 56 -8.12 -7.00 -0.04
N TYR A 57 -7.12 -6.11 0.02
CA TYR A 57 -7.07 -5.01 0.98
C TYR A 57 -8.27 -4.10 0.88
N VAL A 58 -8.61 -3.67 -0.34
CA VAL A 58 -9.78 -2.82 -0.58
C VAL A 58 -11.07 -3.54 -0.19
N ALA A 59 -11.23 -4.81 -0.56
CA ALA A 59 -12.42 -5.59 -0.25
C ALA A 59 -12.62 -5.81 1.26
N GLU A 60 -11.54 -6.10 2.00
CA GLU A 60 -11.59 -6.31 3.44
C GLU A 60 -11.71 -5.01 4.23
N ALA A 61 -11.05 -3.93 3.79
CA ALA A 61 -11.18 -2.61 4.41
C ALA A 61 -12.63 -2.09 4.29
N LYS A 62 -13.29 -2.28 3.13
CA LYS A 62 -14.70 -1.87 2.92
C LYS A 62 -15.69 -2.50 3.90
N LYS A 63 -15.37 -3.63 4.51
CA LYS A 63 -16.22 -4.30 5.51
C LYS A 63 -16.08 -3.67 6.91
N ARG A 64 -15.12 -2.77 7.11
CA ARG A 64 -14.72 -2.25 8.42
C ARG A 64 -14.71 -0.71 8.38
N PRO A 65 -15.62 -0.04 9.10
CA PRO A 65 -15.71 1.43 9.05
C PRO A 65 -14.45 2.13 9.55
N ASP A 66 -13.70 1.48 10.45
CA ASP A 66 -12.48 2.01 11.05
C ASP A 66 -11.21 1.72 10.23
N VAL A 67 -11.31 1.04 9.09
CA VAL A 67 -10.16 0.74 8.22
C VAL A 67 -10.23 1.58 6.94
N HIS A 68 -9.18 2.35 6.70
CA HIS A 68 -9.03 3.25 5.57
C HIS A 68 -7.92 2.74 4.65
N TYR A 69 -8.25 2.39 3.42
CA TYR A 69 -7.24 2.00 2.43
C TYR A 69 -6.54 3.24 1.87
N VAL A 70 -5.20 3.23 1.87
CA VAL A 70 -4.38 4.28 1.25
C VAL A 70 -3.82 3.72 -0.05
N ASP A 71 -4.36 4.19 -1.19
CA ASP A 71 -3.88 3.76 -2.51
C ASP A 71 -2.53 4.43 -2.83
N THR A 72 -1.50 3.62 -2.97
CA THR A 72 -0.14 4.05 -3.32
C THR A 72 0.30 3.50 -4.67
N TYR A 73 -0.56 2.76 -5.39
CA TYR A 73 -0.14 1.93 -6.51
C TYR A 73 0.59 2.73 -7.59
N THR A 74 0.02 3.87 -7.96
CA THR A 74 0.51 4.74 -9.03
C THR A 74 1.45 5.86 -8.56
N MET A 75 1.63 6.03 -7.24
CA MET A 75 2.50 7.09 -6.70
C MET A 75 3.96 6.94 -7.12
N PHE A 76 4.35 5.73 -7.52
CA PHE A 76 5.72 5.37 -7.93
C PHE A 76 5.78 4.99 -9.41
N CYS A 77 4.86 5.54 -10.21
CA CYS A 77 4.84 5.37 -11.66
C CYS A 77 5.42 6.60 -12.38
N ASP A 78 6.01 6.37 -13.55
CA ASP A 78 6.28 7.40 -14.56
C ASP A 78 4.97 7.90 -15.19
N ALA A 79 5.08 8.90 -16.06
CA ALA A 79 3.95 9.46 -16.81
C ALA A 79 3.24 8.44 -17.73
N SER A 80 3.84 7.29 -18.02
CA SER A 80 3.23 6.18 -18.76
C SER A 80 2.59 5.13 -17.85
N GLY A 81 2.53 5.37 -16.53
CA GLY A 81 1.96 4.45 -15.55
C GLY A 81 2.85 3.26 -15.20
N ARG A 82 4.13 3.27 -15.57
CA ARG A 82 5.09 2.18 -15.30
C ARG A 82 5.97 2.51 -14.11
N TYR A 83 6.52 1.50 -13.45
CA TYR A 83 7.50 1.68 -12.36
C TYR A 83 8.59 2.72 -12.68
N ALA A 84 8.93 3.57 -11.70
CA ALA A 84 10.04 4.51 -11.79
C ALA A 84 10.96 4.46 -10.55
N ASP A 85 12.27 4.42 -10.77
CA ASP A 85 13.27 4.54 -9.70
C ASP A 85 13.35 5.97 -9.15
N TYR A 86 13.21 6.98 -10.03
CA TYR A 86 13.34 8.40 -9.71
C TYR A 86 12.10 9.16 -10.12
N LEU A 87 11.59 10.01 -9.23
CA LEU A 87 10.48 10.93 -9.48
C LEU A 87 10.79 12.30 -8.87
N ILE A 88 9.95 13.29 -9.17
CA ILE A 88 9.97 14.56 -8.42
C ILE A 88 9.38 14.29 -7.04
N GLY A 89 10.19 14.49 -6.00
CA GLY A 89 9.78 14.27 -4.62
C GLY A 89 9.16 15.50 -3.96
N LEU A 90 8.94 15.40 -2.65
CA LEU A 90 8.35 16.48 -1.86
C LEU A 90 9.22 17.75 -1.82
N SER A 91 10.52 17.62 -2.04
CA SER A 91 11.45 18.75 -2.17
C SER A 91 11.31 19.52 -3.49
N GLY A 92 10.52 19.00 -4.44
CA GLY A 92 10.42 19.53 -5.80
C GLY A 92 11.61 19.13 -6.70
N GLN A 93 12.55 18.32 -6.20
CA GLN A 93 13.70 17.84 -6.96
C GLN A 93 13.53 16.39 -7.41
N ARG A 94 14.31 15.98 -8.42
CA ARG A 94 14.37 14.59 -8.86
C ARG A 94 15.14 13.75 -7.83
N GLU A 95 14.44 12.86 -7.14
CA GLU A 95 14.98 12.05 -6.04
C GLU A 95 14.79 10.56 -6.33
N LEU A 96 15.69 9.74 -5.80
CA LEU A 96 15.53 8.29 -5.83
C LEU A 96 14.34 7.94 -4.92
N MET A 97 13.31 7.28 -5.44
CA MET A 97 12.11 6.87 -4.72
C MET A 97 12.13 5.40 -4.31
N ARG A 98 12.86 4.57 -5.06
CA ARG A 98 12.90 3.12 -4.86
C ARG A 98 14.32 2.64 -4.67
N GLN A 99 14.51 1.63 -3.82
CA GLN A 99 15.81 1.01 -3.64
C GLN A 99 16.16 0.14 -4.86
N GLY A 100 17.43 -0.26 -4.95
CA GLY A 100 17.97 -0.99 -6.10
C GLY A 100 17.24 -2.30 -6.42
N ASP A 101 16.56 -2.91 -5.45
CA ASP A 101 15.78 -4.15 -5.61
C ASP A 101 14.46 -3.99 -6.37
N GLY A 102 14.01 -2.76 -6.62
CA GLY A 102 12.75 -2.52 -7.33
C GLY A 102 11.48 -2.78 -6.50
N ILE A 103 11.62 -2.99 -5.19
CA ILE A 103 10.55 -3.34 -4.25
C ILE A 103 10.46 -2.29 -3.14
N HIS A 104 11.54 -2.01 -2.42
CA HIS A 104 11.50 -1.14 -1.25
C HIS A 104 11.55 0.35 -1.62
N TRP A 105 11.03 1.20 -0.74
CA TRP A 105 11.19 2.65 -0.85
C TRP A 105 12.58 3.07 -0.37
N SER A 106 13.13 4.09 -1.02
CA SER A 106 14.19 4.90 -0.43
C SER A 106 13.62 5.74 0.73
N ARG A 107 14.46 6.56 1.37
CA ARG A 107 13.97 7.55 2.35
C ARG A 107 12.96 8.52 1.72
N ALA A 108 13.31 9.16 0.60
CA ALA A 108 12.43 10.10 -0.08
C ALA A 108 11.11 9.45 -0.55
N GLY A 109 11.17 8.20 -1.03
CA GLY A 109 9.97 7.46 -1.40
C GLY A 109 9.08 7.12 -0.20
N GLY A 110 9.69 6.79 0.95
CA GLY A 110 8.97 6.58 2.19
C GLY A 110 8.29 7.86 2.70
N ASP A 111 8.98 9.00 2.63
CA ASP A 111 8.42 10.30 3.00
C ASP A 111 7.24 10.67 2.08
N LEU A 112 7.34 10.41 0.76
CA LEU A 112 6.23 10.59 -0.18
C LEU A 112 5.04 9.71 0.15
N ALA A 113 5.24 8.41 0.43
CA ALA A 113 4.15 7.52 0.83
C ALA A 113 3.53 7.93 2.17
N ALA A 114 4.34 8.35 3.13
CA ALA A 114 3.89 8.84 4.43
C ALA A 114 3.05 10.11 4.30
N SER A 115 3.37 11.00 3.35
CA SER A 115 2.57 12.21 3.09
C SER A 115 1.13 11.87 2.70
N ALA A 116 0.91 10.84 1.88
CA ALA A 116 -0.44 10.39 1.51
C ALA A 116 -1.23 9.85 2.72
N VAL A 117 -0.57 9.19 3.66
CA VAL A 117 -1.19 8.75 4.92
C VAL A 117 -1.52 9.96 5.80
N LEU A 118 -0.56 10.88 5.95
CA LEU A 118 -0.72 12.09 6.75
C LEU A 118 -1.86 12.96 6.24
N ASP A 119 -2.02 13.09 4.92
CA ASP A 119 -3.14 13.82 4.32
C ASP A 119 -4.50 13.23 4.72
N GLN A 120 -4.63 11.91 4.80
CA GLN A 120 -5.88 11.28 5.24
C GLN A 120 -6.13 11.50 6.74
N ILE A 121 -5.08 11.42 7.55
CA ILE A 121 -5.12 11.73 8.99
C ILE A 121 -5.58 13.18 9.18
N LYS A 122 -4.89 14.15 8.56
CA LYS A 122 -5.24 15.57 8.62
C LYS A 122 -6.69 15.82 8.24
N LYS A 123 -7.17 15.22 7.15
CA LYS A 123 -8.58 15.32 6.72
C LYS A 123 -9.56 14.78 7.76
N ARG A 124 -9.27 13.61 8.36
CA ARG A 124 -10.14 13.00 9.38
C ARG A 124 -10.30 13.87 10.61
N TRP A 125 -9.21 14.48 11.08
CA TRP A 125 -9.19 15.28 12.32
C TRP A 125 -9.21 16.79 12.12
N ARG A 126 -9.32 17.27 10.87
CA ARG A 126 -9.32 18.70 10.52
C ARG A 126 -8.10 19.43 11.08
N ILE A 127 -6.94 18.80 10.95
CA ILE A 127 -5.64 19.36 11.33
C ILE A 127 -5.08 20.12 10.13
N GLU A 128 -4.71 21.38 10.34
CA GLU A 128 -4.05 22.24 9.34
C GLU A 128 -2.58 21.82 9.09
#